data_AF-A0AAE3UHX2-F1
#
_entry.id   AF-A0AAE3UHX2-F1
#
_cell.length_a   1.000
_cell.length_b   1.000
_cell.length_c   1.000
_cell.angle_alpha   90.00
_cell.angle_beta   90.00
_cell.angle_gamma   90.00
#
_symmetry.space_group_name_H-M   'P 1'
#
loop_
_entity.id
_entity.type
_entity.pdbx_description
1 polymer ?
#
loop_
_entity_poly.entity_id
_entity_poly.type
_entity_poly.pdbx_seq_one_letter_code
_entity_poly.pdbx_strand_id
1 'polypeptide(L)'
;MYKHFLLVPFLFFLTSTLNAQVQSSLIAVLQTKSFGKLKKYMDSVNRNEGSATIYRDYIRNLTTGYKEVIFCVDARIYKKENPSSYEFDWFRITCITTSKILCYYELSKRKDTLVGGQKEHYYETITRYRNDSTYQLFRNEFQTLFQTKIDEHELFDEESVYEEGCGLGGWPSEWEEKIRHFVKNKERGSLMVWLHSANTEKQLYALKGLSQLKKKNRLQLSAHEKKIIQFIKHKKGTVRYCKGCVFGPPPSVRRIARKFNLGILALL
;
A
#
# COMPACT_ATOMS: atom_id res chain seq x y z
N MET A 1 -0.93 -63.48 32.18
CA MET A 1 -0.05 -62.89 31.15
C MET A 1 -0.86 -61.93 30.29
N TYR A 2 -0.98 -60.66 30.70
CA TYR A 2 -1.58 -59.61 29.87
C TYR A 2 -0.46 -58.67 29.42
N LYS A 3 -0.13 -58.72 28.12
CA LYS A 3 0.87 -57.86 27.50
C LYS A 3 0.28 -56.47 27.28
N HIS A 4 1.08 -55.47 27.66
CA HIS A 4 0.84 -54.04 27.55
C HIS A 4 0.32 -53.61 26.18
N PHE A 5 -0.85 -52.94 26.19
CA PHE A 5 -1.29 -52.06 25.11
C PHE A 5 -1.31 -50.65 25.69
N LEU A 6 -0.26 -49.87 25.47
CA LEU A 6 -0.19 -48.47 25.91
C LEU A 6 0.37 -47.60 24.80
N LEU A 7 -0.56 -46.84 24.22
CA LEU A 7 -0.45 -45.46 23.77
C LEU A 7 0.79 -45.07 22.94
N VAL A 8 0.63 -45.01 21.63
CA VAL A 8 1.24 -43.93 20.84
C VAL A 8 0.28 -43.43 19.75
N PRO A 9 -0.54 -42.41 20.06
CA PRO A 9 -0.94 -41.45 19.04
C PRO A 9 -0.66 -40.03 19.55
N PHE A 10 0.62 -39.65 19.73
CA PHE A 10 0.96 -38.28 20.16
C PHE A 10 2.03 -37.59 19.29
N LEU A 11 2.50 -38.23 18.20
CA LEU A 11 3.57 -37.71 17.36
C LEU A 11 3.12 -37.07 16.04
N PHE A 12 1.82 -37.07 15.72
CA PHE A 12 1.33 -36.50 14.46
C PHE A 12 0.95 -34.99 14.52
N PHE A 13 0.98 -34.35 15.70
CA PHE A 13 0.54 -32.95 15.86
C PHE A 13 1.64 -31.88 15.81
N LEU A 14 2.92 -32.24 15.70
CA LEU A 14 4.02 -31.28 15.93
C LEU A 14 4.37 -30.37 14.74
N THR A 15 3.68 -30.48 13.61
CA THR A 15 4.18 -29.93 12.35
C THR A 15 3.22 -29.00 11.61
N SER A 16 1.98 -28.88 12.07
CA SER A 16 1.10 -27.74 11.75
C SER A 16 1.54 -26.44 12.45
N THR A 17 2.65 -26.47 13.19
CA THR A 17 3.09 -25.43 14.14
C THR A 17 3.75 -24.22 13.47
N LEU A 18 4.50 -24.39 12.37
CA LEU A 18 5.28 -23.29 11.78
C LEU A 18 4.41 -22.29 10.99
N ASN A 19 3.46 -22.75 10.17
CA ASN A 19 2.53 -21.85 9.45
C ASN A 19 1.62 -21.10 10.42
N ALA A 20 1.15 -21.84 11.43
CA ALA A 20 0.42 -21.24 12.54
C ALA A 20 1.27 -20.18 13.25
N GLN A 21 2.59 -20.30 13.30
CA GLN A 21 3.45 -19.38 14.04
C GLN A 21 3.54 -17.99 13.40
N VAL A 22 3.79 -17.86 12.09
CA VAL A 22 3.88 -16.53 11.43
C VAL A 22 2.51 -15.85 11.46
N GLN A 23 1.45 -16.54 11.03
CA GLN A 23 0.11 -15.99 11.05
C GLN A 23 -0.33 -15.60 12.47
N SER A 24 -0.09 -16.45 13.48
CA SER A 24 -0.45 -16.14 14.87
C SER A 24 0.37 -14.98 15.42
N SER A 25 1.65 -14.85 15.05
CA SER A 25 2.49 -13.72 15.44
C SER A 25 1.99 -12.41 14.83
N LEU A 26 1.59 -12.43 13.55
CA LEU A 26 0.95 -11.30 12.87
C LEU A 26 -0.35 -10.91 13.54
N ILE A 27 -1.22 -11.86 13.85
CA ILE A 27 -2.47 -11.63 14.57
C ILE A 27 -2.18 -11.01 15.94
N ALA A 28 -1.27 -11.60 16.71
CA ALA A 28 -0.93 -11.14 18.05
C ALA A 28 -0.39 -9.70 18.06
N VAL A 29 0.51 -9.34 17.13
CA VAL A 29 1.02 -7.96 17.05
C VAL A 29 -0.07 -6.97 16.61
N LEU A 30 -0.94 -7.35 15.66
CA LEU A 30 -2.04 -6.51 15.19
C LEU A 30 -3.09 -6.27 16.29
N GLN A 31 -3.39 -7.29 17.11
CA GLN A 31 -4.31 -7.19 18.25
C GLN A 31 -3.86 -6.17 19.30
N THR A 32 -2.56 -5.84 19.37
CA THR A 32 -2.06 -4.76 20.23
C THR A 32 -2.53 -3.37 19.79
N LYS A 33 -3.03 -3.23 18.55
CA LYS A 33 -3.50 -1.98 17.93
C LYS A 33 -2.44 -0.88 17.92
N SER A 34 -1.17 -1.23 18.12
CA SER A 34 -0.04 -0.29 18.18
C SER A 34 0.76 -0.36 16.89
N PHE A 35 0.82 0.76 16.17
CA PHE A 35 1.63 0.84 14.96
C PHE A 35 3.13 0.71 15.25
N GLY A 36 3.58 1.24 16.39
CA GLY A 36 4.96 1.09 16.83
C GLY A 36 5.36 -0.37 17.06
N LYS A 37 4.47 -1.18 17.65
CA LYS A 37 4.70 -2.63 17.82
C LYS A 37 4.68 -3.38 16.50
N LEU A 38 3.71 -3.08 15.63
CA LEU A 38 3.64 -3.66 14.28
C LEU A 38 4.92 -3.35 13.49
N LYS A 39 5.35 -2.09 13.44
CA LYS A 39 6.56 -1.69 12.73
C LYS A 39 7.81 -2.38 13.29
N LYS A 40 7.97 -2.45 14.62
CA LYS A 40 9.11 -3.16 15.23
C LYS A 40 9.13 -4.64 14.87
N TYR A 41 7.96 -5.29 14.85
CA TYR A 41 7.84 -6.67 14.40
C TYR A 41 8.22 -6.81 12.92
N MET A 42 7.71 -5.94 12.05
CA MET A 42 8.06 -5.93 10.63
C MET A 42 9.58 -5.73 10.42
N ASP A 43 10.18 -4.75 11.10
CA ASP A 43 11.62 -4.51 11.06
C ASP A 43 12.44 -5.74 11.57
N SER A 44 11.86 -6.58 12.45
CA SER A 44 12.50 -7.81 12.93
C SER A 44 12.39 -8.97 11.94
N VAL A 45 11.27 -9.10 11.23
CA VAL A 45 11.09 -10.09 10.16
C VAL A 45 12.15 -9.87 9.08
N ASN A 46 12.46 -8.63 8.72
CA ASN A 46 13.49 -8.31 7.72
C ASN A 46 14.93 -8.63 8.12
N ARG A 47 15.24 -8.72 9.42
CA ARG A 47 16.62 -8.93 9.90
C ARG A 47 16.93 -10.39 10.16
N ASN A 48 15.91 -11.21 10.39
CA ASN A 48 16.09 -12.62 10.63
C ASN A 48 15.98 -13.32 9.27
N GLU A 49 17.10 -13.80 8.72
CA GLU A 49 17.17 -14.62 7.49
C GLU A 49 16.50 -16.01 7.69
N GLY A 50 15.24 -16.01 8.10
CA GLY A 50 14.49 -17.18 8.56
C GLY A 50 13.33 -17.56 7.65
N SER A 51 12.26 -18.07 8.27
CA SER A 51 11.05 -18.57 7.62
C SER A 51 10.11 -17.47 7.12
N ALA A 52 10.46 -16.20 7.21
CA ALA A 52 9.65 -15.11 6.66
C ALA A 52 10.50 -13.88 6.31
N THR A 53 10.11 -13.19 5.24
CA THR A 53 10.74 -11.95 4.76
C THR A 53 9.66 -10.91 4.47
N ILE A 54 9.99 -9.62 4.48
CA ILE A 54 9.13 -8.57 3.92
C ILE A 54 9.70 -8.21 2.56
N TYR A 55 9.01 -8.62 1.51
CA TYR A 55 9.44 -8.31 0.15
C TYR A 55 8.93 -6.95 -0.33
N ARG A 56 7.95 -6.35 0.37
CA ARG A 56 7.37 -5.06 -0.02
C ARG A 56 6.75 -4.31 1.16
N ASP A 57 7.10 -3.04 1.31
CA ASP A 57 6.43 -2.11 2.21
C ASP A 57 6.13 -0.76 1.54
N TYR A 58 4.92 -0.25 1.78
CA TYR A 58 4.53 1.10 1.41
C TYR A 58 4.03 1.81 2.65
N ILE A 59 4.64 2.94 3.00
CA ILE A 59 4.21 3.79 4.11
C ILE A 59 4.13 5.21 3.57
N ARG A 60 2.94 5.79 3.54
CA ARG A 60 2.74 7.14 3.00
C ARG A 60 1.64 7.90 3.71
N ASN A 61 1.78 9.22 3.79
CA ASN A 61 0.78 10.07 4.43
C ASN A 61 -0.51 10.14 3.59
N LEU A 62 -1.67 9.87 4.18
CA LEU A 62 -2.97 10.19 3.58
C LEU A 62 -3.36 11.64 3.85
N THR A 63 -3.14 12.06 5.10
CA THR A 63 -3.36 13.43 5.59
C THR A 63 -2.17 13.84 6.47
N THR A 64 -2.31 14.88 7.30
CA THR A 64 -1.25 15.29 8.25
C THR A 64 -1.16 14.30 9.42
N GLY A 65 -2.30 13.85 9.95
CA GLY A 65 -2.39 12.93 11.08
C GLY A 65 -2.34 11.45 10.71
N TYR A 66 -2.67 11.09 9.47
CA TYR A 66 -2.90 9.70 9.07
C TYR A 66 -1.99 9.23 7.93
N LYS A 67 -1.63 7.94 7.99
CA LYS A 67 -0.85 7.23 7.00
C LYS A 67 -1.58 6.00 6.50
N GLU A 68 -1.39 5.71 5.23
CA GLU A 68 -1.64 4.42 4.63
C GLU A 68 -0.37 3.57 4.75
N VAL A 69 -0.55 2.31 5.13
CA VAL A 69 0.53 1.34 5.21
C VAL A 69 0.12 0.03 4.55
N ILE A 70 1.03 -0.55 3.78
CA ILE A 70 0.92 -1.90 3.23
C ILE A 70 2.22 -2.64 3.56
N PHE A 71 2.11 -3.79 4.20
CA PHE A 71 3.20 -4.75 4.33
C PHE A 71 2.83 -6.03 3.60
N CYS A 72 3.73 -6.54 2.77
CA CYS A 72 3.61 -7.86 2.16
C CYS A 72 4.73 -8.76 2.67
N VAL A 73 4.34 -9.89 3.27
CA VAL A 73 5.22 -10.83 3.96
C VAL A 73 5.16 -12.16 3.23
N ASP A 74 6.30 -12.68 2.80
CA ASP A 74 6.46 -14.03 2.28
C ASP A 74 6.99 -14.94 3.39
N ALA A 75 6.26 -16.01 3.71
CA ALA A 75 6.64 -16.98 4.72
C ALA A 75 6.97 -18.33 4.06
N ARG A 76 8.17 -18.86 4.32
CA ARG A 76 8.62 -20.18 3.87
C ARG A 76 8.09 -21.29 4.76
N ILE A 77 7.54 -22.30 4.12
CA ILE A 77 6.91 -23.47 4.73
C ILE A 77 7.67 -24.69 4.28
N TYR A 78 8.57 -25.21 5.11
CA TYR A 78 9.32 -26.42 4.76
C TYR A 78 8.42 -27.66 4.76
N LYS A 79 8.50 -28.48 3.70
CA LYS A 79 7.73 -29.72 3.61
C LYS A 79 8.34 -30.76 4.53
N LYS A 80 7.47 -31.50 5.24
CA LYS A 80 7.89 -32.55 6.19
C LYS A 80 8.74 -33.61 5.52
N GLU A 81 8.32 -34.01 4.32
CA GLU A 81 8.87 -35.15 3.59
C GLU A 81 10.23 -34.82 2.97
N ASN A 82 10.50 -33.53 2.74
CA ASN A 82 11.77 -33.06 2.19
C ASN A 82 12.07 -31.65 2.72
N PRO A 83 12.91 -31.51 3.77
CA PRO A 83 13.31 -30.22 4.35
C PRO A 83 14.03 -29.28 3.38
N SER A 84 14.53 -29.79 2.25
CA SER A 84 15.11 -28.95 1.18
C SER A 84 14.04 -28.35 0.26
N SER A 85 12.78 -28.75 0.41
CA SER A 85 11.64 -28.22 -0.33
C SER A 85 10.74 -27.38 0.58
N TYR A 86 10.23 -26.27 0.05
CA TYR A 86 9.34 -25.39 0.80
C TYR A 86 8.25 -24.80 -0.11
N GLU A 87 7.16 -24.36 0.51
CA GLU A 87 6.09 -23.57 -0.10
C GLU A 87 6.13 -22.15 0.46
N PHE A 88 5.46 -21.23 -0.22
CA PHE A 88 5.34 -19.85 0.24
C PHE A 88 3.90 -19.54 0.61
N ASP A 89 3.72 -19.05 1.83
CA ASP A 89 2.53 -18.31 2.22
C ASP A 89 2.78 -16.81 2.05
N TRP A 90 1.84 -16.11 1.41
CA TRP A 90 1.94 -14.68 1.21
C TRP A 90 0.87 -13.99 2.05
N PHE A 91 1.29 -13.17 3.00
CA PHE A 91 0.40 -12.36 3.82
C PHE A 91 0.47 -10.90 3.37
N ARG A 92 -0.67 -10.24 3.40
CA ARG A 92 -0.80 -8.80 3.16
C ARG A 92 -1.44 -8.15 4.38
N ILE A 93 -0.85 -7.06 4.83
CA ILE A 93 -1.37 -6.23 5.91
C ILE A 93 -1.60 -4.85 5.34
N THR A 94 -2.85 -4.41 5.30
CA THR A 94 -3.21 -3.03 4.95
C THR A 94 -3.62 -2.30 6.23
N CYS A 95 -3.16 -1.07 6.44
CA CYS A 95 -3.47 -0.30 7.65
C CYS A 95 -3.70 1.18 7.35
N ILE A 96 -4.64 1.78 8.09
CA ILE A 96 -4.66 3.22 8.32
C ILE A 96 -4.18 3.46 9.74
N THR A 97 -3.20 4.35 9.90
CA THR A 97 -2.55 4.56 11.20
C THR A 97 -2.25 6.02 11.46
N THR A 98 -2.25 6.38 12.74
CA THR A 98 -1.56 7.57 13.23
C THR A 98 -0.07 7.24 13.47
N SER A 99 0.67 8.12 14.15
CA SER A 99 2.02 7.79 14.63
C SER A 99 2.05 6.74 15.75
N LYS A 100 0.92 6.51 16.45
CA LYS A 100 0.86 5.67 17.66
C LYS A 100 0.00 4.41 17.48
N ILE A 101 -1.20 4.57 16.93
CA ILE A 101 -2.24 3.54 16.92
C ILE A 101 -2.68 3.17 15.51
N LEU A 102 -3.07 1.89 15.35
CA LEU A 102 -3.78 1.39 14.18
C LEU A 102 -5.24 1.82 14.27
N CYS A 103 -5.69 2.61 13.29
CA CYS A 103 -7.07 3.07 13.15
C CYS A 103 -7.90 2.02 12.42
N TYR A 104 -7.29 1.38 11.43
CA TYR A 104 -7.80 0.27 10.66
C TYR A 104 -6.66 -0.71 10.38
N TYR A 105 -6.95 -2.01 10.39
CA TYR A 105 -6.10 -2.98 9.72
C TYR A 105 -6.91 -4.12 9.10
N GLU A 106 -6.34 -4.72 8.06
CA GLU A 106 -6.75 -6.01 7.52
C GLU A 106 -5.50 -6.87 7.34
N LEU A 107 -5.53 -8.09 7.88
CA LEU A 107 -4.58 -9.15 7.56
C LEU A 107 -5.26 -10.11 6.62
N SER A 108 -4.64 -10.36 5.47
CA SER A 108 -5.15 -11.24 4.43
C SER A 108 -4.06 -12.17 3.92
N LYS A 109 -4.45 -13.33 3.40
CA LYS A 109 -3.54 -14.33 2.82
C LYS A 109 -3.82 -14.45 1.33
N ARG A 110 -2.78 -14.47 0.50
CA ARG A 110 -2.90 -14.72 -0.94
C ARG A 110 -3.41 -16.13 -1.15
N LYS A 111 -4.38 -16.24 -2.03
CA LYS A 111 -4.95 -17.47 -2.53
C LYS A 111 -4.95 -17.43 -4.04
N ASP A 112 -5.00 -18.61 -4.61
CA ASP A 112 -5.04 -18.80 -6.05
C ASP A 112 -6.41 -19.35 -6.43
N THR A 113 -6.95 -18.88 -7.54
CA THR A 113 -8.17 -19.41 -8.16
C THR A 113 -7.97 -19.57 -9.66
N LEU A 114 -8.82 -20.36 -10.31
CA LEU A 114 -8.83 -20.51 -11.77
C LEU A 114 -10.06 -19.80 -12.32
N VAL A 115 -9.84 -18.79 -13.16
CA VAL A 115 -10.90 -18.05 -13.88
C VAL A 115 -10.63 -18.21 -15.37
N GLY A 116 -11.55 -18.86 -16.09
CA GLY A 116 -11.37 -19.12 -17.52
C GLY A 116 -10.11 -19.95 -17.85
N GLY A 117 -9.67 -20.81 -16.92
CA GLY A 117 -8.44 -21.60 -17.06
C GLY A 117 -7.14 -20.83 -16.75
N GLN A 118 -7.23 -19.53 -16.44
CA GLN A 118 -6.09 -18.73 -16.02
C GLN A 118 -6.02 -18.64 -14.49
N LYS A 119 -4.79 -18.72 -13.97
CA LYS A 119 -4.53 -18.59 -12.54
C LYS A 119 -4.60 -17.13 -12.14
N GLU A 120 -5.59 -16.79 -11.33
CA GLU A 120 -5.75 -15.47 -10.73
C GLU A 120 -5.43 -15.51 -9.24
N HIS A 121 -4.89 -14.41 -8.74
CA HIS A 121 -4.54 -14.25 -7.33
C HIS A 121 -5.56 -13.35 -6.65
N TYR A 122 -6.03 -13.75 -5.48
CA TYR A 122 -6.85 -12.92 -4.61
C TYR A 122 -6.34 -12.97 -3.18
N TYR A 123 -6.81 -12.06 -2.34
CA TYR A 123 -6.47 -12.03 -0.93
C TYR A 123 -7.70 -12.38 -0.09
N GLU A 124 -7.62 -13.49 0.63
CA GLU A 124 -8.63 -13.92 1.59
C GLU A 124 -8.37 -13.23 2.93
N THR A 125 -9.37 -12.52 3.46
CA THR A 125 -9.26 -11.86 4.76
C THR A 125 -9.20 -12.87 5.90
N ILE A 126 -8.15 -12.79 6.72
CA ILE A 126 -8.00 -13.58 7.96
C ILE A 126 -8.64 -12.84 9.12
N THR A 127 -8.28 -11.56 9.31
CA THR A 127 -8.83 -10.73 10.37
C THR A 127 -8.84 -9.26 9.96
N ARG A 128 -9.82 -8.52 10.48
CA ARG A 128 -9.94 -7.08 10.27
C ARG A 128 -10.31 -6.37 11.56
N TYR A 129 -9.94 -5.11 11.66
CA TYR A 129 -10.27 -4.25 12.79
C TYR A 129 -10.43 -2.81 12.30
N ARG A 130 -11.38 -2.09 12.91
CA ARG A 130 -11.54 -0.66 12.75
C ARG A 130 -11.93 -0.02 14.08
N ASN A 131 -11.27 1.07 14.43
CA ASN A 131 -11.74 1.98 15.47
C ASN A 131 -12.64 3.04 14.81
N ASP A 132 -13.96 2.92 14.93
CA ASP A 132 -14.90 3.80 14.22
C ASP A 132 -14.72 5.28 14.55
N SER A 133 -14.40 5.62 15.81
CA SER A 133 -14.17 7.02 16.23
C SER A 133 -12.93 7.60 15.56
N THR A 134 -11.79 6.90 15.67
CA THR A 134 -10.54 7.35 15.03
C THR A 134 -10.64 7.34 13.50
N TYR A 135 -11.35 6.37 12.93
CA TYR A 135 -11.58 6.30 11.49
C TYR A 135 -12.46 7.46 11.01
N GLN A 136 -13.47 7.87 11.79
CA GLN A 136 -14.26 9.06 11.47
C GLN A 136 -13.43 10.34 11.52
N LEU A 137 -12.52 10.48 12.50
CA LEU A 137 -11.59 11.61 12.54
C LEU A 137 -10.69 11.66 11.30
N PHE A 138 -10.20 10.50 10.84
CA PHE A 138 -9.49 10.39 9.57
C PHE A 138 -10.33 10.88 8.38
N ARG A 139 -11.58 10.41 8.24
CA ARG A 139 -12.47 10.84 7.15
C ARG A 139 -12.73 12.34 7.17
N ASN A 140 -12.94 12.91 8.35
CA ASN A 140 -13.15 14.34 8.54
C ASN A 140 -11.89 15.16 8.17
N GLU A 141 -10.71 14.68 8.57
CA GLU A 141 -9.43 15.35 8.23
C GLU A 141 -9.19 15.29 6.71
N PHE A 142 -9.45 14.14 6.07
CA PHE A 142 -9.37 14.00 4.62
C PHE A 142 -10.32 14.97 3.92
N GLN A 143 -11.59 15.02 4.34
CA GLN A 143 -12.59 15.91 3.76
C GLN A 143 -12.23 17.39 3.94
N THR A 144 -11.64 17.75 5.09
CA THR A 144 -11.19 19.12 5.32
C THR A 144 -10.01 19.49 4.41
N LEU A 145 -9.07 18.57 4.22
CA LEU A 145 -7.87 18.80 3.42
C LEU A 145 -8.16 18.83 1.91
N PHE A 146 -9.00 17.93 1.41
CA PHE A 146 -9.26 17.75 -0.02
C PHE A 146 -10.63 18.26 -0.48
N GLN A 147 -11.47 18.79 0.42
CA GLN A 147 -12.83 19.27 0.14
C GLN A 147 -13.73 18.23 -0.56
N THR A 148 -13.44 16.95 -0.36
CA THR A 148 -14.25 15.84 -0.86
C THR A 148 -14.33 14.73 0.16
N LYS A 149 -15.42 13.97 0.14
CA LYS A 149 -15.47 12.71 0.89
C LYS A 149 -14.42 11.77 0.33
N ILE A 150 -13.79 10.99 1.20
CA ILE A 150 -12.85 9.98 0.77
C ILE A 150 -13.56 8.88 0.00
N ASP A 151 -13.00 8.47 -1.13
CA ASP A 151 -13.35 7.23 -1.79
C ASP A 151 -12.50 6.09 -1.21
N GLU A 152 -13.12 5.25 -0.38
CA GLU A 152 -12.42 4.15 0.30
C GLU A 152 -11.97 3.05 -0.68
N HIS A 153 -12.52 2.99 -1.90
CA HIS A 153 -12.06 2.06 -2.95
C HIS A 153 -10.70 2.44 -3.52
N GLU A 154 -10.28 3.69 -3.36
CA GLU A 154 -8.95 4.16 -3.79
C GLU A 154 -7.86 3.89 -2.74
N LEU A 155 -8.26 3.54 -1.51
CA LEU A 155 -7.33 3.12 -0.47
C LEU A 155 -6.76 1.76 -0.79
N PHE A 156 -5.48 1.60 -0.53
CA PHE A 156 -4.71 0.39 -0.74
C PHE A 156 -4.69 -0.13 -2.18
N ASP A 157 -5.22 0.62 -3.16
CA ASP A 157 -5.25 0.25 -4.58
C ASP A 157 -3.83 0.02 -5.12
N GLU A 158 -3.45 -1.23 -5.37
CA GLU A 158 -2.13 -1.63 -5.86
C GLU A 158 -2.02 -1.59 -7.40
N GLU A 159 -3.13 -1.38 -8.11
CA GLU A 159 -3.17 -1.39 -9.58
C GLU A 159 -2.77 -0.05 -10.19
N SER A 160 -3.08 1.05 -9.50
CA SER A 160 -2.58 2.38 -9.89
C SER A 160 -1.09 2.50 -9.56
N VAL A 161 -0.27 2.58 -10.59
CA VAL A 161 1.18 2.82 -10.51
C VAL A 161 1.54 4.12 -11.22
N TYR A 162 2.52 4.85 -10.69
CA TYR A 162 3.09 6.00 -11.37
C TYR A 162 4.27 5.55 -12.23
N GLU A 163 4.25 5.88 -13.51
CA GLU A 163 5.22 5.41 -14.49
C GLU A 163 5.81 6.57 -15.27
N GLU A 164 7.14 6.66 -15.29
CA GLU A 164 7.90 7.64 -16.06
C GLU A 164 9.03 6.89 -16.79
N GLY A 165 8.68 6.24 -17.91
CA GLY A 165 9.63 5.45 -18.69
C GLY A 165 9.96 4.08 -18.08
N CYS A 166 8.93 3.30 -17.77
CA CYS A 166 9.10 1.92 -17.29
C CYS A 166 9.31 0.93 -18.45
N GLY A 167 10.13 -0.10 -18.23
CA GLY A 167 10.36 -1.21 -19.18
C GLY A 167 11.27 -0.90 -20.37
N LEU A 168 11.56 -1.93 -21.17
CA LEU A 168 12.32 -1.80 -22.42
C LEU A 168 11.44 -1.10 -23.47
N GLY A 169 11.76 0.16 -23.79
CA GLY A 169 11.05 0.95 -24.80
C GLY A 169 10.21 2.11 -24.26
N GLY A 170 9.97 2.19 -22.94
CA GLY A 170 9.36 3.35 -22.30
C GLY A 170 7.97 3.72 -22.83
N TRP A 171 7.17 2.72 -23.23
CA TRP A 171 5.83 2.94 -23.74
C TRP A 171 4.97 3.70 -22.72
N PRO A 172 4.13 4.64 -23.18
CA PRO A 172 3.27 5.40 -22.29
C PRO A 172 2.26 4.46 -21.63
N SER A 173 2.08 4.64 -20.32
CA SER A 173 1.06 3.90 -19.57
C SER A 173 -0.34 4.42 -19.89
N GLU A 174 -1.36 3.61 -19.58
CA GLU A 174 -2.76 4.05 -19.68
C GLU A 174 -3.02 5.37 -18.89
N TRP A 175 -2.29 5.57 -17.79
CA TRP A 175 -2.40 6.76 -16.95
C TRP A 175 -1.77 7.98 -17.63
N GLU A 176 -0.63 7.79 -18.29
CA GLU A 176 0.01 8.84 -19.08
C GLU A 176 -0.85 9.24 -20.29
N GLU A 177 -1.49 8.28 -20.94
CA GLU A 177 -2.47 8.53 -22.00
C GLU A 177 -3.65 9.36 -21.52
N LYS A 178 -4.24 8.99 -20.37
CA LYS A 178 -5.30 9.78 -19.72
C LYS A 178 -4.86 11.20 -19.41
N ILE A 179 -3.64 11.41 -18.89
CA ILE A 179 -3.11 12.77 -18.67
C ILE A 179 -2.93 13.55 -19.97
N ARG A 180 -2.38 12.92 -21.02
CA ARG A 180 -2.25 13.57 -22.33
C ARG A 180 -3.62 13.98 -22.88
N HIS A 181 -4.63 13.12 -22.73
CA HIS A 181 -6.01 13.43 -23.09
C HIS A 181 -6.55 14.64 -22.32
N PHE A 182 -6.48 14.62 -20.98
CA PHE A 182 -6.95 15.73 -20.14
C PHE A 182 -6.27 17.05 -20.48
N VAL A 183 -4.96 17.02 -20.74
CA VAL A 183 -4.19 18.22 -21.10
C VAL A 183 -4.55 18.73 -22.49
N LYS A 184 -4.73 17.83 -23.48
CA LYS A 184 -5.14 18.18 -24.84
C LYS A 184 -6.52 18.83 -24.86
N ASN A 185 -7.46 18.27 -24.11
CA ASN A 185 -8.85 18.72 -24.04
C ASN A 185 -9.11 19.80 -22.99
N LYS A 186 -8.07 20.24 -22.26
CA LYS A 186 -8.18 21.23 -21.17
C LYS A 186 -9.16 20.81 -20.05
N GLU A 187 -9.25 19.51 -19.78
CA GLU A 187 -10.14 18.92 -18.77
C GLU A 187 -9.59 19.14 -17.35
N ARG A 188 -9.67 20.38 -16.88
CA ARG A 188 -9.29 20.74 -15.52
C ARG A 188 -10.08 19.97 -14.47
N GLY A 189 -11.38 19.73 -14.70
CA GLY A 189 -12.25 19.00 -13.77
C GLY A 189 -11.71 17.60 -13.47
N SER A 190 -11.36 16.84 -14.52
CA SER A 190 -10.79 15.50 -14.40
C SER A 190 -9.48 15.49 -13.61
N LEU A 191 -8.61 16.50 -13.84
CA LEU A 191 -7.38 16.67 -13.05
C LEU A 191 -7.64 17.03 -11.58
N MET A 192 -8.68 17.80 -11.28
CA MET A 192 -9.07 18.12 -9.90
C MET A 192 -9.59 16.88 -9.17
N VAL A 193 -10.39 16.04 -9.83
CA VAL A 193 -10.83 14.76 -9.27
C VAL A 193 -9.64 13.91 -8.86
N TRP A 194 -8.62 13.78 -9.73
CA TRP A 194 -7.41 13.03 -9.39
C TRP A 194 -6.54 13.71 -8.34
N LEU A 195 -6.54 15.04 -8.27
CA LEU A 195 -5.84 15.79 -7.22
C LEU A 195 -6.46 15.56 -5.84
N HIS A 196 -7.78 15.36 -5.78
CA HIS A 196 -8.54 15.12 -4.55
C HIS A 196 -8.65 13.63 -4.16
N SER A 197 -8.18 12.73 -5.03
CA SER A 197 -8.16 11.28 -4.82
C SER A 197 -7.37 10.87 -3.57
N ALA A 198 -7.74 9.76 -2.93
CA ALA A 198 -6.92 9.17 -1.86
C ALA A 198 -5.67 8.45 -2.41
N ASN A 199 -5.70 8.07 -3.69
CA ASN A 199 -4.62 7.37 -4.38
C ASN A 199 -3.47 8.35 -4.72
N THR A 200 -2.27 8.04 -4.23
CA THR A 200 -1.12 8.95 -4.39
C THR A 200 -0.61 9.01 -5.82
N GLU A 201 -0.69 7.91 -6.57
CA GLU A 201 -0.28 7.86 -7.97
C GLU A 201 -1.17 8.76 -8.84
N LYS A 202 -2.50 8.70 -8.65
CA LYS A 202 -3.46 9.64 -9.27
C LYS A 202 -3.14 11.09 -8.92
N GLN A 203 -2.85 11.39 -7.65
CA GLN A 203 -2.43 12.74 -7.22
C GLN A 203 -1.19 13.23 -7.99
N LEU A 204 -0.18 12.38 -8.18
CA LEU A 204 1.05 12.74 -8.90
C LEU A 204 0.79 12.98 -10.39
N TYR A 205 -0.03 12.16 -11.02
CA TYR A 205 -0.47 12.37 -12.40
C TYR A 205 -1.29 13.68 -12.54
N ALA A 206 -2.14 14.00 -11.57
CA ALA A 206 -2.85 15.28 -11.55
C ALA A 206 -1.88 16.47 -11.50
N LEU A 207 -0.85 16.43 -10.64
CA LEU A 207 0.19 17.46 -10.60
C LEU A 207 0.90 17.63 -11.95
N LYS A 208 1.20 16.51 -12.62
CA LYS A 208 1.80 16.50 -13.96
C LYS A 208 0.91 17.22 -14.97
N GLY A 209 -0.36 16.81 -15.06
CA GLY A 209 -1.33 17.41 -15.99
C GLY A 209 -1.57 18.90 -15.72
N LEU A 210 -1.74 19.30 -14.46
CA LEU A 210 -1.91 20.70 -14.08
C LEU A 210 -0.69 21.55 -14.41
N SER A 211 0.52 21.01 -14.24
CA SER A 211 1.76 21.69 -14.60
C SER A 211 1.82 21.93 -16.11
N GLN A 212 1.43 20.95 -16.92
CA GLN A 212 1.36 21.10 -18.38
C GLN A 212 0.29 22.13 -18.79
N LEU A 213 -0.90 22.11 -18.19
CA LEU A 213 -1.95 23.11 -18.44
C LEU A 213 -1.52 24.51 -18.03
N LYS A 214 -0.82 24.67 -16.89
CA LYS A 214 -0.33 25.97 -16.44
C LYS A 214 0.67 26.57 -17.43
N LYS A 215 1.60 25.77 -17.94
CA LYS A 215 2.59 26.20 -18.95
C LYS A 215 1.92 26.65 -20.25
N LYS A 216 0.84 25.97 -20.68
CA LYS A 216 0.14 26.28 -21.94
C LYS A 216 -0.87 27.44 -21.84
N ASN A 217 -1.61 27.52 -20.74
CA ASN A 217 -2.85 28.31 -20.67
C ASN A 217 -2.91 29.31 -19.49
N ARG A 218 -1.78 29.59 -18.81
CA ARG A 218 -1.74 30.49 -17.63
C ARG A 218 -2.76 30.12 -16.54
N LEU A 219 -2.94 28.81 -16.32
CA LEU A 219 -3.88 28.28 -15.35
C LEU A 219 -3.71 28.93 -13.97
N GLN A 220 -4.78 29.55 -13.46
CA GLN A 220 -4.83 30.06 -12.10
C GLN A 220 -5.29 28.97 -11.14
N LEU A 221 -4.61 28.87 -10.01
CA LEU A 221 -4.94 27.92 -8.95
C LEU A 221 -5.59 28.67 -7.79
N SER A 222 -6.68 28.13 -7.26
CA SER A 222 -7.33 28.65 -6.06
C SER A 222 -6.40 28.51 -4.84
N ALA A 223 -6.69 29.27 -3.77
CA ALA A 223 -5.92 29.15 -2.53
C ALA A 223 -5.98 27.72 -1.95
N HIS A 224 -7.13 27.06 -2.07
CA HIS A 224 -7.30 25.69 -1.58
C HIS A 224 -6.52 24.67 -2.42
N GLU A 225 -6.58 24.77 -3.75
CA GLU A 225 -5.80 23.90 -4.64
C GLU A 225 -4.30 24.03 -4.37
N LYS A 226 -3.82 25.26 -4.13
CA LYS A 226 -2.42 25.49 -3.74
C LYS A 226 -2.09 24.78 -2.43
N LYS A 227 -2.98 24.76 -1.44
CA LYS A 227 -2.80 24.01 -0.18
C LYS A 227 -2.72 22.50 -0.42
N ILE A 228 -3.61 21.94 -1.25
CA ILE A 228 -3.56 20.51 -1.61
C ILE A 228 -2.24 20.17 -2.31
N ILE A 229 -1.86 20.96 -3.32
CA ILE A 229 -0.61 20.75 -4.07
C ILE A 229 0.58 20.85 -3.12
N GLN A 230 0.58 21.81 -2.19
CA GLN A 230 1.64 21.96 -1.21
C GLN A 230 1.69 20.75 -0.26
N PHE A 231 0.55 20.23 0.19
CA PHE A 231 0.48 18.99 0.96
C PHE A 231 1.10 17.82 0.17
N ILE A 232 0.69 17.59 -1.07
CA ILE A 232 1.22 16.49 -1.92
C ILE A 232 2.73 16.65 -2.14
N LYS A 233 3.22 17.89 -2.35
CA LYS A 233 4.66 18.18 -2.49
C LYS A 233 5.49 17.92 -1.23
N HIS A 234 4.86 17.87 -0.06
CA HIS A 234 5.51 17.57 1.22
C HIS A 234 5.15 16.19 1.77
N LYS A 235 4.28 15.46 1.08
CA LYS A 235 3.83 14.11 1.42
C LYS A 235 5.03 13.18 1.57
N LYS A 236 5.15 12.59 2.77
CA LYS A 236 6.15 11.57 3.07
C LYS A 236 5.67 10.21 2.58
N GLY A 237 6.61 9.39 2.14
CA GLY A 237 6.38 8.02 1.70
C GLY A 237 6.92 7.72 0.32
N THR A 238 6.64 6.50 -0.13
CA THR A 238 7.03 5.96 -1.43
C THR A 238 5.84 5.88 -2.37
N VAL A 239 6.16 5.78 -3.66
CA VAL A 239 5.19 5.66 -4.76
C VAL A 239 5.30 4.25 -5.33
N ARG A 240 4.16 3.66 -5.70
CA ARG A 240 4.17 2.44 -6.51
C ARG A 240 4.63 2.82 -7.91
N TYR A 241 5.81 2.37 -8.28
CA TYR A 241 6.49 2.79 -9.50
C TYR A 241 6.70 1.59 -10.40
N CYS A 242 6.18 1.65 -11.63
CA CYS A 242 6.17 0.55 -12.62
C CYS A 242 5.43 -0.72 -12.18
N LYS A 243 4.71 -1.38 -13.11
CA LYS A 243 4.19 -2.74 -12.89
C LYS A 243 5.24 -3.87 -13.07
N GLY A 244 6.39 -3.57 -13.66
CA GLY A 244 7.46 -4.53 -13.98
C GLY A 244 8.61 -4.56 -12.98
N CYS A 245 9.73 -5.18 -13.38
CA CYS A 245 10.96 -5.21 -12.59
C CYS A 245 11.51 -3.79 -12.40
N VAL A 246 11.56 -3.34 -11.16
CA VAL A 246 12.18 -2.07 -10.77
C VAL A 246 13.57 -2.35 -10.22
N PHE A 247 14.59 -1.72 -10.81
CA PHE A 247 15.92 -1.71 -10.22
C PHE A 247 16.03 -0.58 -9.20
N GLY A 248 16.32 -0.93 -7.95
CA GLY A 248 16.51 0.02 -6.86
C GLY A 248 15.26 0.33 -6.04
N PRO A 249 15.39 1.19 -5.01
CA PRO A 249 14.29 1.48 -4.09
C PRO A 249 13.19 2.31 -4.77
N PRO A 250 11.91 2.15 -4.36
CA PRO A 250 10.82 2.96 -4.88
C PRO A 250 11.07 4.46 -4.71
N PRO A 251 10.70 5.30 -5.70
CA PRO A 251 10.82 6.75 -5.59
C PRO A 251 9.97 7.30 -4.45
N SER A 252 10.46 8.35 -3.78
CA SER A 252 9.65 9.07 -2.81
C SER A 252 8.62 9.99 -3.50
N VAL A 253 7.44 10.12 -2.88
CA VAL A 253 6.36 11.00 -3.36
C VAL A 253 6.86 12.43 -3.54
N ARG A 254 7.57 12.94 -2.53
CA ARG A 254 8.19 14.27 -2.53
C ARG A 254 9.14 14.50 -3.70
N ARG A 255 9.96 13.51 -4.06
CA ARG A 255 10.91 13.62 -5.19
C ARG A 255 10.17 13.81 -6.50
N ILE A 256 9.12 13.02 -6.75
CA ILE A 256 8.33 13.12 -7.98
C ILE A 256 7.52 14.43 -8.00
N ALA A 257 6.76 14.73 -6.94
CA ALA A 257 5.88 15.89 -6.87
C ALA A 257 6.61 17.23 -7.08
N ARG A 258 7.88 17.33 -6.67
CA ARG A 258 8.71 18.55 -6.81
C ARG A 258 9.14 18.85 -8.24
N LYS A 259 9.15 17.85 -9.14
CA LYS A 259 9.43 18.07 -10.57
C LYS A 259 8.40 19.01 -11.21
N PHE A 260 7.18 19.08 -10.65
CA PHE A 260 6.08 19.85 -11.21
C PHE A 260 6.07 21.29 -10.67
N ASN A 261 6.56 22.23 -11.49
CA ASN A 261 6.52 23.65 -11.14
C ASN A 261 5.13 24.25 -11.41
N LEU A 262 4.37 24.42 -10.32
CA LEU A 262 3.06 25.06 -10.33
C LEU A 262 3.11 26.49 -9.77
N GLY A 263 4.30 27.10 -9.65
CA GLY A 263 4.48 28.49 -9.18
C GLY A 263 3.90 28.73 -7.78
N ILE A 264 4.07 27.76 -6.89
CA ILE A 264 3.69 27.86 -5.48
C ILE A 264 4.98 28.11 -4.72
N LEU A 265 5.15 29.34 -4.22
CA LEU A 265 6.22 29.68 -3.30
C LEU A 265 6.01 28.87 -2.00
N ALA A 266 7.10 28.36 -1.43
CA ALA A 266 7.04 27.73 -0.13
C ALA A 266 6.61 28.78 0.90
N LEU A 267 5.39 28.65 1.42
CA LEU A 267 5.04 29.30 2.68
C LEU A 267 5.83 28.54 3.75
N LEU A 268 6.93 29.16 4.19
CA LEU A 268 7.74 28.74 5.34
C LEU A 268 6.96 28.99 6.63
#